data_AF-T1B3W0-F1
#
_entry.id   AF-T1B3W0-F1
#
_cell.length_a   1.000
_cell.length_b   1.000
_cell.length_c   1.000
_cell.angle_alpha   90.00
_cell.angle_beta   90.00
_cell.angle_gamma   90.00
#
_symmetry.space_group_name_H-M   'P 1'
#
loop_
_entity.id
_entity.type
_entity.pdbx_description
1 polymer ?
#
loop_
_entity_poly.entity_id
_entity_poly.type
_entity_poly.pdbx_seq_one_letter_code
_entity_poly.pdbx_strand_id
1 'polypeptide(L)'
;MPMQEQSASDADAVVPKRMTWGLERRLQFIDFRLRWEGRINRTDLTDHFGLSTPQVSLDIAKYIELAPTNLTYDRSSKTYVATQHFRALYQRSSARRYLAEL
;
A
#
# COMPACT_ATOMS: atom_id res chain seq x y z
N MET A 1 49.25 -2.50 -18.42
CA MET A 1 47.92 -2.65 -19.05
C MET A 1 47.87 -4.05 -19.65
N PRO A 2 46.76 -4.83 -19.61
CA PRO A 2 45.38 -4.57 -19.17
C PRO A 2 44.96 -5.50 -17.98
N MET A 3 43.94 -5.27 -17.15
CA MET A 3 42.51 -4.97 -17.34
C MET A 3 41.66 -6.21 -17.70
N GLN A 4 40.82 -6.65 -16.74
CA GLN A 4 39.44 -7.15 -16.86
C GLN A 4 39.09 -7.89 -15.54
N GLU A 5 38.30 -7.34 -14.61
CA GLU A 5 36.90 -6.88 -14.67
C GLU A 5 35.91 -8.05 -14.81
N GLN A 6 35.43 -8.56 -13.68
CA GLN A 6 34.12 -9.22 -13.46
C GLN A 6 33.84 -9.18 -11.95
N SER A 7 32.67 -8.88 -11.40
CA SER A 7 31.42 -8.31 -11.88
C SER A 7 30.65 -7.90 -10.63
N ALA A 8 29.87 -6.84 -10.75
CA ALA A 8 29.09 -6.23 -9.69
C ALA A 8 27.91 -7.09 -9.21
N SER A 9 27.54 -6.86 -7.94
CA SER A 9 26.17 -6.79 -7.44
C SER A 9 25.31 -8.05 -7.46
N ASP A 10 25.40 -8.82 -6.37
CA ASP A 10 24.28 -9.59 -5.87
C ASP A 10 23.54 -8.75 -4.82
N ALA A 11 22.74 -7.81 -5.30
CA ALA A 11 21.78 -7.06 -4.50
C ALA A 11 20.40 -7.71 -4.64
N ASP A 12 20.33 -9.02 -4.42
CA ASP A 12 19.04 -9.70 -4.28
C ASP A 12 18.57 -9.51 -2.84
N ALA A 13 17.88 -8.39 -2.61
CA ALA A 13 17.16 -8.15 -1.38
C ALA A 13 16.06 -9.21 -1.26
N VAL A 14 16.39 -10.30 -0.57
CA VAL A 14 15.43 -11.31 -0.14
C VAL A 14 14.45 -10.63 0.82
N VAL A 15 13.42 -9.99 0.27
CA VAL A 15 12.30 -9.51 1.07
C VAL A 15 11.60 -10.78 1.58
N PRO A 16 11.59 -11.06 2.89
CA PRO A 16 11.02 -12.29 3.40
C PRO A 16 9.55 -12.35 2.98
N LYS A 17 9.17 -13.43 2.29
CA LYS A 17 7.88 -13.71 1.64
C LYS A 17 6.64 -13.59 2.55
N ARG A 18 6.83 -13.33 3.85
CA ARG A 18 5.77 -13.09 4.85
C ARG A 18 5.49 -11.61 5.09
N MET A 19 6.48 -10.73 4.91
CA MET A 19 6.33 -9.27 5.07
C MET A 19 5.56 -8.65 3.91
N THR A 20 5.79 -9.15 2.69
CA THR A 20 5.16 -8.65 1.46
C THR A 20 3.68 -8.95 1.39
N TRP A 21 3.26 -10.13 1.84
CA TRP A 21 1.83 -10.51 1.84
C TRP A 21 1.02 -9.61 2.79
N GLY A 22 1.56 -9.32 3.98
CA GLY A 22 0.93 -8.39 4.92
C GLY A 22 0.83 -6.96 4.37
N LEU A 23 1.88 -6.46 3.73
CA LEU A 23 1.86 -5.14 3.09
C LEU A 23 0.85 -5.08 1.94
N GLU A 24 0.88 -6.05 1.04
CA GLU A 24 -0.05 -6.12 -0.09
C GLU A 24 -1.51 -6.17 0.37
N ARG A 25 -1.78 -6.89 1.46
CA ARG A 25 -3.09 -6.96 2.11
C ARG A 25 -3.56 -5.57 2.58
N ARG A 26 -2.66 -4.78 3.17
CA ARG A 26 -2.97 -3.41 3.62
C ARG A 26 -3.15 -2.43 2.47
N LEU A 27 -2.30 -2.50 1.45
CA LEU A 27 -2.44 -1.68 0.24
C LEU A 27 -3.75 -1.97 -0.49
N GLN A 28 -4.16 -3.24 -0.56
CA GLN A 28 -5.46 -3.63 -1.07
C GLN A 28 -6.60 -3.01 -0.26
N PHE A 29 -6.53 -3.06 1.08
CA PHE A 29 -7.55 -2.45 1.93
C PHE A 29 -7.68 -0.94 1.67
N ILE A 30 -6.56 -0.22 1.53
CA ILE A 30 -6.55 1.20 1.16
C ILE A 30 -7.25 1.41 -0.18
N ASP A 31 -6.91 0.63 -1.21
CA ASP A 31 -7.51 0.71 -2.55
C ASP A 31 -9.04 0.49 -2.50
N PHE A 32 -9.48 -0.52 -1.73
CA PHE A 32 -10.90 -0.84 -1.61
C PHE A 32 -11.68 0.24 -0.89
N ARG A 33 -11.18 0.75 0.25
CA ARG A 33 -11.85 1.83 0.98
C ARG A 33 -11.95 3.10 0.13
N LEU A 34 -10.88 3.46 -0.59
CA LEU A 34 -10.92 4.58 -1.52
C LEU A 34 -11.90 4.36 -2.67
N ARG A 35 -12.01 3.14 -3.20
CA ARG A 35 -12.95 2.83 -4.30
C ARG A 35 -14.41 2.91 -3.87
N TRP A 36 -14.75 2.36 -2.70
CA TRP A 36 -16.14 2.18 -2.29
C TRP A 36 -16.65 3.28 -1.36
N GLU A 37 -15.82 3.72 -0.42
CA GLU A 37 -16.18 4.79 0.53
C GLU A 37 -15.67 6.16 0.09
N GLY A 38 -14.77 6.22 -0.90
CA GLY A 38 -14.18 7.46 -1.38
C GLY A 38 -13.20 8.11 -0.40
N ARG A 39 -12.97 7.49 0.76
CA ARG A 39 -12.10 8.01 1.82
C ARG A 39 -11.55 6.90 2.69
N ILE A 40 -10.43 7.16 3.35
CA ILE A 40 -9.84 6.30 4.36
C ILE A 40 -9.08 7.14 5.38
N ASN A 41 -9.24 6.82 6.65
CA ASN A 41 -8.46 7.43 7.72
C ASN A 41 -7.37 6.47 8.23
N ARG A 42 -6.43 6.98 9.02
CA ARG A 42 -5.36 6.16 9.61
C ARG A 42 -5.90 5.17 10.66
N THR A 43 -6.94 5.57 11.38
CA THR A 43 -7.59 4.78 12.42
C THR A 43 -8.23 3.50 11.86
N ASP A 44 -8.78 3.54 10.64
CA ASP A 44 -9.37 2.40 9.95
C ASP A 44 -8.33 1.30 9.76
N LEU A 45 -7.10 1.70 9.43
CA LEU A 45 -5.97 0.79 9.24
C LEU A 45 -5.42 0.28 10.58
N THR A 46 -5.33 1.13 11.61
CA THR A 46 -4.88 0.68 12.94
C THR A 46 -5.87 -0.30 13.55
N ASP A 47 -7.17 -0.02 13.45
CA ASP A 47 -8.22 -0.83 14.08
C ASP A 47 -8.44 -2.15 13.33
N HIS A 48 -8.39 -2.12 11.99
CA HIS A 48 -8.60 -3.32 11.19
C HIS A 48 -7.43 -4.31 11.24
N PHE A 49 -6.19 -3.82 11.35
CA PHE A 49 -4.99 -4.66 11.30
C PHE A 49 -4.21 -4.73 12.62
N GLY A 50 -4.62 -4.00 13.66
CA GLY A 50 -3.90 -3.93 14.94
C GLY A 50 -2.51 -3.29 14.82
N LEU A 51 -2.33 -2.37 13.87
CA LEU A 51 -1.02 -1.78 13.56
C LEU A 51 -0.77 -0.51 14.36
N SER A 52 0.51 -0.21 14.56
CA SER A 52 0.93 1.08 15.10
C SER A 52 0.74 2.20 14.07
N THR A 53 0.42 3.41 14.55
CA THR A 53 0.32 4.63 13.74
C THR A 53 1.51 4.88 12.79
N PRO A 54 2.79 4.69 13.21
CA PRO A 54 3.91 4.84 12.29
C PRO A 54 3.88 3.80 11.15
N GLN A 55 3.49 2.55 11.42
CA GLN A 55 3.38 1.52 10.37
C GLN A 55 2.28 1.85 9.36
N VAL A 56 1.11 2.30 9.84
CA VAL A 56 0.02 2.75 8.97
C VAL A 56 0.45 3.93 8.10
N SER A 57 1.24 4.85 8.66
CA SER A 57 1.76 6.00 7.90
C SER A 57 2.68 5.56 6.77
N LEU A 58 3.52 4.54 7.00
CA LEU A 58 4.36 3.94 5.96
C LEU A 58 3.52 3.24 4.88
N ASP A 59 2.46 2.52 5.26
CA ASP A 59 1.60 1.83 4.31
C ASP A 59 0.85 2.82 3.40
N ILE A 60 0.34 3.91 3.97
CA ILE A 60 -0.31 4.98 3.18
C ILE A 60 0.70 5.66 2.27
N ALA A 61 1.89 6.01 2.78
CA ALA A 61 2.96 6.56 1.96
C ALA A 61 3.30 5.62 0.80
N LYS A 62 3.37 4.31 1.06
CA LYS A 62 3.64 3.31 0.03
C LYS A 62 2.53 3.23 -1.02
N TYR A 63 1.27 3.33 -0.61
CA TYR A 63 0.16 3.38 -1.55
C TYR A 63 0.21 4.67 -2.42
N ILE A 64 0.59 5.81 -1.84
CA ILE A 64 0.78 7.07 -2.59
C ILE A 64 1.92 6.94 -3.60
N GLU A 65 3.03 6.29 -3.25
CA GLU A 65 4.13 6.03 -4.19
C GLU A 65 3.66 5.20 -5.41
N LEU A 66 2.78 4.22 -5.18
CA LEU A 66 2.27 3.35 -6.23
C LEU A 66 1.15 4.01 -7.06
N ALA A 67 0.34 4.88 -6.45
CA ALA A 67 -0.73 5.60 -7.11
C ALA A 67 -0.83 7.06 -6.62
N PRO A 68 0.08 7.93 -7.09
CA PRO A 68 0.18 9.31 -6.60
C PRO A 68 -1.05 10.15 -6.93
N THR A 69 -1.80 9.76 -7.96
CA THR A 69 -3.03 10.44 -8.37
C THR A 69 -4.28 9.89 -7.69
N ASN A 70 -4.21 8.79 -6.95
CA ASN A 70 -5.43 8.13 -6.45
C ASN A 70 -6.03 8.81 -5.24
N LEU A 71 -5.23 9.48 -4.42
CA LEU A 71 -5.69 10.07 -3.18
C LEU A 71 -5.06 11.43 -2.91
N THR A 72 -5.75 12.25 -2.15
CA THR A 72 -5.22 13.49 -1.59
C THR A 72 -5.54 13.55 -0.10
N TYR A 73 -4.71 14.26 0.66
CA TYR A 73 -4.95 14.44 2.08
C TYR A 73 -5.83 15.67 2.31
N ASP A 74 -7.04 15.44 2.83
CA ASP A 74 -7.92 16.50 3.28
C ASP A 74 -7.58 16.88 4.73
N ARG A 75 -7.03 18.08 4.91
CA ARG A 75 -6.65 18.62 6.22
C ARG A 75 -7.85 18.95 7.11
N SER A 76 -9.01 19.25 6.53
CA SER A 76 -10.21 19.63 7.28
C SER A 76 -10.77 18.42 8.04
N SER A 77 -10.91 17.30 7.32
CA SER A 77 -11.42 16.04 7.88
C SER A 77 -10.32 15.10 8.40
N LYS A 78 -9.04 15.48 8.26
CA LYS A 78 -7.85 14.69 8.61
C LYS A 78 -7.86 13.28 8.01
N THR A 79 -8.45 13.15 6.82
CA THR A 79 -8.64 11.88 6.11
C THR A 79 -8.01 11.92 4.73
N TYR A 80 -7.75 10.76 4.16
CA TYR A 80 -7.34 10.65 2.77
C TYR A 80 -8.57 10.41 1.92
N VAL A 81 -8.77 11.24 0.89
CA VAL A 81 -9.93 11.15 0.00
C VAL A 81 -9.48 10.74 -1.39
N ALA A 82 -10.28 9.90 -2.04
CA ALA A 82 -10.06 9.52 -3.42
C ALA A 82 -10.18 10.76 -4.32
N THR A 83 -9.28 10.90 -5.29
CA THR A 83 -9.38 11.99 -6.27
C THR A 83 -10.30 11.61 -7.42
N GLN A 84 -10.62 12.59 -8.27
CA GLN A 84 -11.35 12.34 -9.52
C GLN A 84 -10.56 11.48 -10.53
N HIS A 85 -9.25 11.37 -10.35
CA HIS A 85 -8.35 10.55 -11.18
C HIS A 85 -8.09 9.17 -10.57
N PHE A 86 -8.87 8.77 -9.55
CA PHE A 86 -8.72 7.48 -8.91
C PHE A 86 -8.80 6.34 -9.93
N ARG A 87 -7.73 5.54 -9.99
CA ARG A 87 -7.64 4.31 -10.77
C ARG A 87 -7.19 3.18 -9.87
N ALA A 88 -8.12 2.28 -9.59
CA ALA A 88 -7.89 1.22 -8.64
C ALA A 88 -6.68 0.33 -9.04
N LEU A 89 -5.75 0.13 -8.10
CA LEU A 89 -4.52 -0.65 -8.32
C LEU A 89 -4.76 -2.16 -8.29
N TYR A 90 -5.73 -2.61 -7.48
CA TYR A 90 -6.00 -4.03 -7.26
C TYR A 90 -7.32 -4.48 -7.89
N GLN A 91 -7.45 -5.74 -8.25
CA GLN A 91 -8.68 -6.25 -8.88
C GLN A 91 -9.76 -6.59 -7.83
N ARG A 92 -11.05 -6.52 -8.19
CA ARG A 92 -12.15 -6.90 -7.28
C ARG A 92 -12.04 -8.35 -6.78
N SER A 93 -11.46 -9.24 -7.60
CA SER A 93 -11.23 -10.65 -7.27
C SER A 93 -10.24 -10.84 -6.11
N SER A 94 -9.24 -9.95 -5.98
CA SER A 94 -8.27 -10.03 -4.90
C SER A 94 -8.90 -9.59 -3.55
N ALA A 95 -9.86 -8.66 -3.55
CA ALA A 95 -10.72 -8.33 -2.39
C ALA A 95 -11.52 -9.53 -1.87
N ARG A 96 -12.08 -10.34 -2.79
CA ARG A 96 -12.92 -11.47 -2.39
C ARG A 96 -12.10 -12.62 -1.81
N ARG A 97 -10.87 -12.82 -2.29
CA ARG A 97 -9.88 -13.66 -1.59
C ARG A 97 -9.49 -13.08 -0.24
N TYR A 98 -9.25 -11.77 -0.17
CA TYR A 98 -8.89 -11.07 1.06
C TYR A 98 -9.91 -11.30 2.19
N LEU A 99 -11.21 -11.25 1.89
CA LEU A 99 -12.26 -11.49 2.90
C LEU A 99 -12.42 -12.97 3.27
N ALA A 100 -12.10 -13.89 2.35
CA ALA A 100 -12.18 -15.33 2.59
C ALA A 100 -11.01 -15.88 3.42
N GLU A 101 -9.93 -15.11 3.56
CA GLU A 101 -8.73 -15.42 4.33
C GLU A 101 -8.62 -14.57 5.62
N LEU A 102 -9.73 -13.95 6.05
CA LEU A 102 -9.92 -13.42 7.42
C LEU A 102 -10.61 -14.50 8.25
#